data_AF-A0A3E2NJ43-F1
#
_entry.id   AF-A0A3E2NJ43-F1
#
_cell.length_a   1.000
_cell.length_b   1.000
_cell.length_c   1.000
_cell.angle_alpha   90.00
_cell.angle_beta   90.00
_cell.angle_gamma   90.00
#
_symmetry.space_group_name_H-M   'P 1'
#
loop_
_entity.id
_entity.type
_entity.pdbx_description
1 polymer ?
#
loop_
_entity_poly.entity_id
_entity_poly.type
_entity_poly.pdbx_seq_one_letter_code
_entity_poly.pdbx_strand_id
1 'polypeptide(L)'
;MSEEDLQHFHNLFIAAVAAVPEDYRQTVHYDVRQLLPRIENRGQRYNLKRKLIGDHLIKSGERIFCYELYHRLRLAMIADNGPEIYEGLHLQGELQKQQIQPLLERMGLLALSANFAPDFLLHTPGNANNHPYVVEVKTIRFLESEMVEDDIKKIVEFMTRYGYQRGIFLSVNFDYQRLTEMINGNAALPLIEGIQDVASRIYIIGQQHFDGSVFSHTLQQLLGWV
;
A
#
# COMPACT_ATOMS: atom_id res chain seq x y z
N MET A 1 -13.96 -1.33 -14.97
CA MET A 1 -13.26 -2.62 -15.13
C MET A 1 -14.20 -3.74 -14.70
N SER A 2 -14.18 -4.87 -15.38
CA SER A 2 -14.84 -6.10 -14.93
C SER A 2 -14.08 -6.74 -13.76
N GLU A 3 -14.71 -7.69 -13.07
CA GLU A 3 -14.04 -8.47 -12.00
C GLU A 3 -12.84 -9.28 -12.54
N GLU A 4 -12.91 -9.75 -13.79
CA GLU A 4 -11.80 -10.42 -14.46
C GLU A 4 -10.63 -9.45 -14.70
N ASP A 5 -10.90 -8.23 -15.18
CA ASP A 5 -9.86 -7.22 -15.39
C ASP A 5 -9.20 -6.82 -14.06
N LEU A 6 -9.99 -6.70 -12.99
CA LEU A 6 -9.47 -6.40 -11.66
C LEU A 6 -8.54 -7.51 -11.17
N GLN A 7 -8.96 -8.76 -11.29
CA GLN A 7 -8.15 -9.91 -10.89
C GLN A 7 -6.89 -10.04 -11.76
N HIS A 8 -6.99 -9.71 -13.05
CA HIS A 8 -5.85 -9.68 -13.96
C HIS A 8 -4.81 -8.64 -13.53
N PHE A 9 -5.23 -7.41 -13.23
CA PHE A 9 -4.33 -6.39 -12.68
C PHE A 9 -3.69 -6.84 -11.35
N HIS A 10 -4.44 -7.51 -10.48
CA HIS A 10 -3.87 -8.06 -9.23
C HIS A 10 -2.73 -9.04 -9.51
N ASN A 11 -2.90 -9.96 -10.46
CA ASN A 11 -1.87 -10.92 -10.84
C ASN A 11 -0.65 -10.23 -11.45
N LEU A 12 -0.88 -9.23 -12.31
CA LEU A 12 0.16 -8.37 -12.87
C LEU A 12 0.92 -7.63 -11.77
N PHE A 13 0.22 -7.15 -10.74
CA PHE A 13 0.83 -6.49 -9.60
C PHE A 13 1.76 -7.42 -8.82
N ILE A 14 1.32 -8.65 -8.52
CA ILE A 14 2.16 -9.68 -7.88
C ILE A 14 3.42 -9.97 -8.71
N ALA A 15 3.27 -10.13 -10.03
CA ALA A 15 4.38 -10.37 -10.93
C ALA A 15 5.37 -9.19 -10.94
N ALA A 16 4.88 -7.95 -10.95
CA ALA A 16 5.70 -6.76 -10.89
C ALA A 16 6.47 -6.65 -9.57
N VAL A 17 5.82 -6.95 -8.44
CA VAL A 17 6.47 -7.02 -7.13
C VAL A 17 7.61 -8.02 -7.17
N ALA A 18 7.37 -9.25 -7.67
CA ALA A 18 8.38 -10.29 -7.78
C ALA A 18 9.56 -9.87 -8.69
N ALA A 19 9.30 -9.06 -9.72
CA ALA A 19 10.29 -8.58 -10.68
C ALA A 19 11.13 -7.37 -10.21
N VAL A 20 10.81 -6.76 -9.06
CA VAL A 20 11.62 -5.66 -8.51
C VAL A 20 13.03 -6.19 -8.16
N PRO A 21 14.11 -5.59 -8.70
CA PRO A 21 15.47 -6.03 -8.42
C PRO A 21 15.85 -5.90 -6.93
N GLU A 22 16.78 -6.76 -6.51
CA GLU A 22 17.13 -6.91 -5.10
C GLU A 22 17.77 -5.66 -4.48
N ASP A 23 18.54 -4.91 -5.25
CA ASP A 23 19.16 -3.65 -4.80
C ASP A 23 18.12 -2.62 -4.35
N TYR A 24 16.96 -2.54 -5.00
CA TYR A 24 15.86 -1.65 -4.56
C TYR A 24 15.20 -2.13 -3.27
N ARG A 25 15.16 -3.45 -3.03
CA ARG A 25 14.65 -4.04 -1.78
C ARG A 25 15.66 -3.86 -0.63
N GLN A 26 16.94 -3.95 -0.95
CA GLN A 26 18.06 -3.83 -0.01
C GLN A 26 18.45 -2.39 0.30
N THR A 27 18.18 -1.43 -0.59
CA THR A 27 18.50 0.00 -0.32
C THR A 27 17.79 0.47 0.96
N VAL A 28 16.54 0.05 1.16
CA VAL A 28 15.80 0.26 2.42
C VAL A 28 16.48 -0.42 3.61
N HIS A 29 17.07 -1.59 3.38
CA HIS A 29 17.72 -2.42 4.40
C HIS A 29 19.05 -1.83 4.89
N TYR A 30 19.90 -1.38 3.97
CA TYR A 30 21.28 -0.98 4.28
C TYR A 30 21.39 0.43 4.86
N ASP A 31 20.61 1.38 4.33
CA ASP A 31 20.69 2.78 4.80
C ASP A 31 20.26 2.92 6.26
N VAL A 32 19.16 2.27 6.64
CA VAL A 32 18.62 2.42 8.00
C VAL A 32 19.46 1.66 9.03
N ARG A 33 19.86 0.41 8.76
CA ARG A 33 20.61 -0.42 9.73
C ARG A 33 22.04 0.03 9.97
N GLN A 34 22.74 0.60 8.98
CA GLN A 34 24.12 1.07 9.19
C GLN A 34 24.17 2.47 9.82
N LEU A 35 23.17 3.32 9.53
CA LEU A 35 23.14 4.69 10.03
C LEU A 35 22.56 4.78 11.44
N LEU A 36 21.51 4.01 11.76
CA LEU A 36 20.85 4.11 13.08
C LEU A 36 21.80 3.83 14.27
N PRO A 37 22.60 2.74 14.31
CA PRO A 37 23.53 2.49 15.42
C PRO A 37 24.64 3.53 15.54
N ARG A 38 25.04 4.14 14.41
CA ARG A 38 26.02 5.24 14.40
C ARG A 38 25.43 6.56 14.94
N ILE A 39 24.13 6.76 14.77
CA ILE A 39 23.38 7.88 15.34
C ILE A 39 23.08 7.63 16.84
N GLU A 40 22.86 6.37 17.25
CA GLU A 40 22.54 5.97 18.63
C GLU A 40 23.67 6.30 19.63
N ASN A 41 24.94 6.19 19.24
CA ASN A 41 26.11 6.41 20.10
C ASN A 41 26.37 7.87 20.54
N ARG A 42 25.53 8.85 20.15
CA ARG A 42 25.73 10.27 20.52
C ARG A 42 24.57 10.85 21.35
N GLY A 43 24.52 10.54 22.66
CA GLY A 43 23.84 11.32 23.74
C GLY A 43 22.31 11.48 23.76
N GLN A 44 21.71 11.51 24.97
CA GLN A 44 20.26 11.51 25.26
C GLN A 44 19.45 12.76 24.84
N ARG A 45 20.08 13.89 24.47
CA ARG A 45 19.37 15.12 24.02
C ARG A 45 18.78 15.04 22.59
N TYR A 46 18.91 13.90 21.93
CA TYR A 46 18.65 13.75 20.49
C TYR A 46 17.43 12.89 20.11
N ASN A 47 16.65 12.37 21.06
CA ASN A 47 15.61 11.36 20.77
C ASN A 47 14.55 11.80 19.73
N LEU A 48 14.11 13.07 19.74
CA LEU A 48 13.14 13.56 18.75
C LEU A 48 13.76 13.73 17.36
N LYS A 49 14.96 14.32 17.26
CA LYS A 49 15.71 14.41 15.99
C LYS A 49 16.09 13.04 15.45
N ARG A 50 16.33 12.05 16.33
CA ARG A 50 16.64 10.66 15.98
C ARG A 50 15.46 9.96 15.33
N LYS A 51 14.27 10.04 15.95
CA LYS A 51 13.04 9.48 15.36
C LYS A 51 12.78 10.11 14.00
N LEU A 52 12.86 11.44 13.89
CA LEU A 52 12.68 12.15 12.62
C LEU A 52 13.66 11.70 11.52
N ILE A 53 14.95 11.53 11.83
CA ILE A 53 15.94 11.06 10.85
C ILE A 53 15.68 9.60 10.44
N GLY A 54 15.36 8.73 11.41
CA GLY A 54 14.99 7.34 11.15
C GLY A 54 13.77 7.24 10.24
N ASP A 55 12.70 7.97 10.58
CA ASP A 55 11.46 8.05 9.79
C ASP A 55 11.73 8.58 8.38
N HIS A 56 12.60 9.58 8.23
CA HIS A 56 12.99 10.11 6.92
C HIS A 56 13.76 9.09 6.08
N LEU A 57 14.71 8.34 6.66
CA LEU A 57 15.47 7.32 5.95
C LEU A 57 14.56 6.16 5.53
N ILE A 58 13.68 5.71 6.42
CA ILE A 58 12.65 4.69 6.13
C ILE A 58 11.79 5.13 4.95
N LYS A 59 11.21 6.34 5.02
CA LYS A 59 10.36 6.87 3.93
C LYS A 59 11.12 7.04 2.62
N SER A 60 12.40 7.39 2.68
CA SER A 60 13.23 7.52 1.48
C SER A 60 13.47 6.16 0.82
N GLY A 61 13.74 5.12 1.61
CA GLY A 61 13.86 3.76 1.11
C GLY A 61 12.55 3.23 0.52
N GLU A 62 11.43 3.44 1.21
CA GLU A 62 10.08 3.10 0.73
C GLU A 62 9.80 3.73 -0.64
N ARG A 63 10.11 5.01 -0.82
CA ARG A 63 9.95 5.70 -2.11
C ARG A 63 10.81 5.13 -3.23
N ILE A 64 12.06 4.80 -2.96
CA ILE A 64 12.96 4.20 -3.95
C ILE A 64 12.38 2.88 -4.45
N PHE A 65 11.91 2.04 -3.53
CA PHE A 65 11.22 0.80 -3.88
C PHE A 65 9.94 1.06 -4.68
N CYS A 66 9.11 2.01 -4.24
CA CYS A 66 7.86 2.36 -4.91
C CYS A 66 8.09 2.88 -6.34
N TYR A 67 9.15 3.64 -6.60
CA TYR A 67 9.46 4.11 -7.95
C TYR A 67 9.82 2.97 -8.90
N GLU A 68 10.62 2.00 -8.43
CA GLU A 68 10.95 0.84 -9.24
C GLU A 68 9.73 -0.06 -9.44
N LEU A 69 8.94 -0.29 -8.40
CA LEU A 69 7.69 -1.05 -8.52
C LEU A 69 6.72 -0.37 -9.51
N TYR A 70 6.56 0.94 -9.44
CA TYR A 70 5.78 1.72 -10.41
C TYR A 70 6.31 1.52 -11.83
N HIS A 71 7.63 1.60 -12.03
CA HIS A 71 8.24 1.38 -13.33
C HIS A 71 7.95 -0.03 -13.88
N ARG A 72 8.11 -1.07 -13.06
CA ARG A 72 7.81 -2.46 -13.43
C ARG A 72 6.35 -2.68 -13.76
N LEU A 73 5.44 -2.14 -12.96
CA LEU A 73 3.99 -2.17 -13.22
C LEU A 73 3.66 -1.54 -14.57
N ARG A 74 4.20 -0.34 -14.85
CA ARG A 74 3.96 0.35 -16.12
C ARG A 74 4.47 -0.45 -17.32
N LEU A 75 5.67 -1.04 -17.22
CA LEU A 75 6.20 -1.91 -18.28
C LEU A 75 5.34 -3.15 -18.49
N ALA A 76 4.91 -3.79 -17.39
CA ALA A 76 4.05 -4.96 -17.47
C ALA A 76 2.69 -4.61 -18.11
N MET A 77 2.04 -3.52 -17.70
CA MET A 77 0.78 -3.04 -18.31
C MET A 77 0.92 -2.78 -19.82
N ILE A 78 2.08 -2.32 -20.29
CA ILE A 78 2.34 -2.10 -21.72
C ILE A 78 2.56 -3.44 -22.45
N ALA A 79 3.30 -4.36 -21.85
CA ALA A 79 3.64 -5.65 -22.44
C ALA A 79 2.45 -6.64 -22.50
N ASP A 80 1.46 -6.43 -21.63
CA ASP A 80 0.27 -7.27 -21.44
C ASP A 80 -0.76 -7.20 -22.60
N ASN A 81 -0.38 -6.65 -23.76
CA ASN A 81 -1.15 -6.62 -25.02
C ASN A 81 -2.59 -6.06 -24.96
N GLY A 82 -3.01 -5.44 -23.85
CA GLY A 82 -4.35 -4.87 -23.68
C GLY A 82 -4.31 -3.40 -23.25
N PRO A 83 -4.02 -2.43 -24.15
CA PRO A 83 -4.24 -1.02 -23.82
C PRO A 83 -5.71 -0.71 -23.53
N GLU A 84 -6.65 -1.50 -24.07
CA GLU A 84 -8.10 -1.28 -23.94
C GLU A 84 -8.60 -1.42 -22.49
N ILE A 85 -8.14 -2.44 -21.74
CA ILE A 85 -8.56 -2.61 -20.33
C ILE A 85 -8.05 -1.48 -19.42
N TYR A 86 -6.98 -0.79 -19.84
CA TYR A 86 -6.37 0.34 -19.15
C TYR A 86 -6.72 1.69 -19.77
N GLU A 87 -7.60 1.74 -20.77
CA GLU A 87 -7.93 2.98 -21.47
C GLU A 87 -8.58 3.99 -20.50
N GLY A 88 -8.02 5.21 -20.45
CA GLY A 88 -8.44 6.25 -19.51
C GLY A 88 -8.09 5.96 -18.04
N LEU A 89 -7.39 4.87 -17.74
CA LEU A 89 -6.86 4.59 -16.40
C LEU A 89 -5.43 5.12 -16.26
N HIS A 90 -5.18 5.70 -15.09
CA HIS A 90 -3.90 6.26 -14.71
C HIS A 90 -3.42 5.58 -13.44
N LEU A 91 -2.23 4.98 -13.52
CA LEU A 91 -1.46 4.63 -12.34
C LEU A 91 -0.71 5.88 -11.90
N GLN A 92 -0.96 6.35 -10.68
CA GLN A 92 -0.31 7.55 -10.11
C GLN A 92 0.21 7.25 -8.72
N GLY A 93 1.39 7.76 -8.40
CA GLY A 93 1.98 7.63 -7.07
C GLY A 93 1.78 8.88 -6.21
N GLU A 94 1.74 8.69 -4.88
CA GLU A 94 1.69 9.74 -3.85
C GLU A 94 0.62 10.85 -4.09
N LEU A 95 -0.51 10.51 -4.71
CA LEU A 95 -1.53 11.50 -5.02
C LEU A 95 -2.39 11.80 -3.79
N GLN A 96 -2.15 12.96 -3.17
CA GLN A 96 -3.05 13.50 -2.15
C GLN A 96 -4.34 14.02 -2.78
N LYS A 97 -5.50 13.49 -2.35
CA LYS A 97 -6.80 13.98 -2.81
C LYS A 97 -7.18 15.26 -2.05
N GLN A 98 -7.42 16.35 -2.77
CA GLN A 98 -7.95 17.57 -2.16
C GLN A 98 -9.40 17.36 -1.73
N GLN A 99 -9.70 17.69 -0.48
CA GLN A 99 -11.01 17.48 0.13
C GLN A 99 -11.84 18.77 0.11
N ILE A 100 -12.21 19.21 -1.09
CA ILE A 100 -13.00 20.43 -1.28
C ILE A 100 -14.48 20.06 -1.20
N GLN A 101 -15.14 20.40 -0.08
CA GLN A 101 -16.50 19.95 0.24
C GLN A 101 -17.53 20.15 -0.89
N PRO A 102 -17.64 21.32 -1.54
CA PRO A 102 -18.58 21.49 -2.66
C PRO A 102 -18.31 20.58 -3.87
N LEU A 103 -17.04 20.18 -4.08
CA LEU A 103 -16.67 19.27 -5.17
C LEU A 103 -17.02 17.83 -4.81
N LEU A 104 -16.74 17.42 -3.57
CA LEU A 104 -17.09 16.08 -3.07
C LEU A 104 -18.60 15.84 -3.17
N GLU A 105 -19.41 16.81 -2.71
CA GLU A 105 -20.88 16.73 -2.80
C GLU A 105 -21.36 16.60 -4.25
N ARG A 106 -20.80 17.38 -5.18
CA ARG A 106 -21.11 17.28 -6.61
C ARG A 106 -20.74 15.92 -7.22
N MET A 107 -19.71 15.27 -6.68
CA MET A 107 -19.24 13.96 -7.11
C MET A 107 -19.91 12.81 -6.35
N GLY A 108 -20.77 13.09 -5.36
CA GLY A 108 -21.39 12.08 -4.51
C GLY A 108 -20.41 11.36 -3.57
N LEU A 109 -19.29 12.01 -3.21
CA LEU A 109 -18.24 11.46 -2.36
C LEU A 109 -18.33 12.00 -0.93
N LEU A 110 -17.80 11.24 0.02
CA LEU A 110 -17.65 11.66 1.42
C LEU A 110 -16.20 12.07 1.70
N ALA A 111 -15.99 13.07 2.57
CA ALA A 111 -14.65 13.45 2.99
C ALA A 111 -13.95 12.31 3.75
N LEU A 112 -12.65 12.14 3.52
CA LEU A 112 -11.76 11.28 4.32
C LEU A 112 -11.56 11.88 5.71
N SER A 113 -11.25 11.03 6.69
CA SER A 113 -10.97 11.45 8.07
C SER A 113 -9.66 12.24 8.21
N ALA A 114 -8.75 12.09 7.25
CA ALA A 114 -7.49 12.82 7.17
C ALA A 114 -7.05 13.05 5.72
N ASN A 115 -6.00 13.87 5.58
CA ASN A 115 -5.35 14.11 4.29
C ASN A 115 -4.39 12.98 3.95
N PHE A 116 -4.94 11.90 3.40
CA PHE A 116 -4.16 10.75 2.99
C PHE A 116 -3.52 10.94 1.60
N ALA A 117 -2.33 10.39 1.45
CA ALA A 117 -1.60 10.28 0.19
C ALA A 117 -1.16 8.81 0.05
N PRO A 118 -1.95 7.98 -0.64
CA PRO A 118 -1.60 6.58 -0.84
C PRO A 118 -0.41 6.42 -1.78
N ASP A 119 0.32 5.32 -1.61
CA ASP A 119 1.53 5.06 -2.40
C ASP A 119 1.21 4.93 -3.88
N PHE A 120 0.16 4.20 -4.24
CA PHE A 120 -0.38 4.18 -5.60
C PHE A 120 -1.91 4.27 -5.65
N LEU A 121 -2.38 4.87 -6.73
CA LEU A 121 -3.76 4.82 -7.17
C LEU A 121 -3.80 4.38 -8.63
N LEU A 122 -4.63 3.39 -8.96
CA LEU A 122 -5.10 3.16 -10.32
C LEU A 122 -6.51 3.73 -10.41
N HIS A 123 -6.71 4.77 -11.23
CA HIS A 123 -7.99 5.47 -11.31
C HIS A 123 -8.20 6.20 -12.65
N THR A 124 -9.43 6.63 -12.92
CA THR A 124 -9.73 7.58 -14.01
C THR A 124 -9.79 9.02 -13.49
N PRO A 125 -8.87 9.92 -13.86
CA PRO A 125 -8.88 11.30 -13.37
C PRO A 125 -10.17 12.03 -13.76
N GLY A 126 -10.66 12.87 -12.85
CA GLY A 126 -11.88 13.67 -13.08
C GLY A 126 -13.19 12.88 -13.07
N ASN A 127 -13.16 11.57 -12.78
CA ASN A 127 -14.34 10.71 -12.72
C ASN A 127 -14.35 9.91 -11.40
N ALA A 128 -15.44 9.98 -10.64
CA ALA A 128 -15.61 9.24 -9.39
C ALA A 128 -16.06 7.78 -9.58
N ASN A 129 -16.49 7.40 -10.79
CA ASN A 129 -17.20 6.13 -11.03
C ASN A 129 -16.28 4.94 -11.34
N ASN A 130 -14.98 5.16 -11.56
CA ASN A 130 -14.05 4.11 -11.96
C ASN A 130 -12.69 4.28 -11.27
N HIS A 131 -12.60 3.73 -10.06
CA HIS A 131 -11.40 3.73 -9.24
C HIS A 131 -10.96 2.29 -8.91
N PRO A 132 -10.19 1.62 -9.78
CA PRO A 132 -9.85 0.21 -9.59
C PRO A 132 -9.11 -0.12 -8.27
N TYR A 133 -7.97 0.54 -8.01
CA TYR A 133 -7.07 0.15 -6.92
C TYR A 133 -6.53 1.34 -6.13
N VAL A 134 -6.52 1.19 -4.81
CA VAL A 134 -5.72 1.97 -3.87
C VAL A 134 -4.67 1.04 -3.25
N VAL A 135 -3.43 1.51 -3.15
CA VAL A 135 -2.30 0.68 -2.69
C VAL A 135 -1.47 1.41 -1.65
N GLU A 136 -1.17 0.71 -0.56
CA GLU A 136 -0.17 1.07 0.46
C GLU A 136 0.98 0.07 0.44
N VAL A 137 2.19 0.57 0.59
CA VAL A 137 3.43 -0.20 0.55
C VAL A 137 4.22 0.04 1.82
N LYS A 138 4.73 -1.03 2.40
CA LYS A 138 5.66 -0.99 3.53
C LYS A 138 6.86 -1.87 3.24
N THR A 139 8.05 -1.30 3.28
CA THR A 139 9.31 -2.01 2.97
C THR A 139 10.16 -2.29 4.21
N ILE A 140 9.63 -1.97 5.39
CA ILE A 140 10.34 -2.04 6.66
C ILE A 140 10.31 -3.45 7.28
N ARG A 141 11.43 -3.83 7.90
CA ARG A 141 11.57 -5.10 8.65
C ARG A 141 10.89 -5.09 10.03
N PHE A 142 10.51 -3.92 10.50
CA PHE A 142 9.94 -3.72 11.83
C PHE A 142 8.62 -2.97 11.67
N LEU A 143 7.59 -3.69 11.23
CA LEU A 143 6.23 -3.19 11.25
C LEU A 143 5.66 -3.26 12.66
N GLU A 144 5.04 -2.17 13.08
CA GLU A 144 4.23 -2.08 14.29
C GLU A 144 2.76 -2.28 13.94
N SER A 145 1.95 -2.75 14.90
CA SER A 145 0.53 -3.08 14.65
C SER A 145 -0.27 -1.84 14.27
N GLU A 146 0.04 -0.71 14.90
CA GLU A 146 -0.61 0.58 14.63
C GLU A 146 -0.35 1.05 13.20
N MET A 147 0.84 0.78 12.64
CA MET A 147 1.17 1.17 11.26
C MET A 147 0.33 0.38 10.26
N VAL A 148 0.18 -0.93 10.48
CA VAL A 148 -0.65 -1.80 9.62
C VAL A 148 -2.13 -1.37 9.72
N GLU A 149 -2.59 -1.05 10.93
CA GLU A 149 -3.93 -0.56 11.18
C GLU A 149 -4.22 0.76 10.44
N ASP A 150 -3.33 1.75 10.56
CA ASP A 150 -3.50 3.06 9.93
C ASP A 150 -3.58 2.95 8.40
N ASP A 151 -2.76 2.09 7.80
CA ASP A 151 -2.76 1.88 6.35
C ASP A 151 -3.99 1.08 5.87
N ILE A 152 -4.42 0.06 6.62
CA ILE A 152 -5.68 -0.65 6.32
C ILE A 152 -6.87 0.31 6.46
N LYS A 153 -6.93 1.12 7.52
CA LYS A 153 -7.98 2.13 7.71
C LYS A 153 -8.03 3.10 6.54
N LYS A 154 -6.88 3.60 6.09
CA LYS A 154 -6.76 4.46 4.92
C LYS A 154 -7.32 3.78 3.67
N ILE A 155 -6.94 2.53 3.39
CA ILE A 155 -7.48 1.75 2.27
C ILE A 155 -9.01 1.63 2.36
N VAL A 156 -9.54 1.27 3.53
CA VAL A 156 -10.98 1.15 3.77
C VAL A 156 -11.70 2.47 3.49
N GLU A 157 -11.15 3.61 3.93
CA GLU A 157 -11.73 4.92 3.66
C GLU A 157 -11.74 5.25 2.16
N PHE A 158 -10.68 4.97 1.42
CA PHE A 158 -10.68 5.15 -0.03
C PHE A 158 -11.74 4.28 -0.72
N MET A 159 -11.93 3.04 -0.27
CA MET A 159 -12.92 2.15 -0.86
C MET A 159 -14.35 2.57 -0.52
N THR A 160 -14.62 2.93 0.73
CA THR A 160 -15.97 3.25 1.21
C THR A 160 -16.42 4.67 0.89
N ARG A 161 -15.49 5.65 0.88
CA ARG A 161 -15.81 7.07 0.71
C ARG A 161 -15.52 7.60 -0.69
N TYR A 162 -14.54 7.00 -1.37
CA TYR A 162 -14.07 7.42 -2.69
C TYR A 162 -14.37 6.37 -3.78
N GLY A 163 -15.05 5.27 -3.44
CA GLY A 163 -15.54 4.28 -4.39
C GLY A 163 -14.45 3.41 -5.02
N TYR A 164 -13.29 3.26 -4.36
CA TYR A 164 -12.26 2.34 -4.84
C TYR A 164 -12.73 0.88 -4.78
N GLN A 165 -12.48 0.13 -5.86
CA GLN A 165 -13.04 -1.20 -6.06
C GLN A 165 -12.26 -2.27 -5.30
N ARG A 166 -10.93 -2.14 -5.22
CA ARG A 166 -10.00 -3.03 -4.52
C ARG A 166 -8.95 -2.24 -3.76
N GLY A 167 -8.42 -2.85 -2.71
CA GLY A 167 -7.30 -2.34 -1.91
C GLY A 167 -6.13 -3.31 -1.93
N ILE A 168 -4.90 -2.80 -1.86
CA ILE A 168 -3.69 -3.63 -1.65
C ILE A 168 -2.88 -3.02 -0.50
N PHE A 169 -2.56 -3.84 0.49
CA PHE A 169 -1.48 -3.58 1.44
C PHE A 169 -0.32 -4.51 1.11
N LEU A 170 0.82 -3.94 0.70
CA LEU A 170 2.02 -4.68 0.35
C LEU A 170 3.08 -4.54 1.45
N SER A 171 3.56 -5.66 1.98
CA SER A 171 4.70 -5.71 2.90
C SER A 171 5.89 -6.44 2.29
N VAL A 172 7.03 -5.75 2.19
CA VAL A 172 8.28 -6.30 1.64
C VAL A 172 9.33 -6.35 2.73
N ASN A 173 10.16 -7.39 2.72
CA ASN A 173 11.20 -7.67 3.71
C ASN A 173 10.67 -8.00 5.11
N PHE A 174 9.38 -8.29 5.25
CA PHE A 174 8.75 -8.62 6.52
C PHE A 174 8.27 -10.07 6.55
N ASP A 175 8.29 -10.67 7.73
CA ASP A 175 7.85 -12.05 7.92
C ASP A 175 6.33 -12.17 7.77
N TYR A 176 5.88 -13.06 6.88
CA TYR A 176 4.47 -13.24 6.59
C TYR A 176 3.67 -13.74 7.79
N GLN A 177 4.20 -14.73 8.50
CA GLN A 177 3.49 -15.33 9.63
C GLN A 177 3.26 -14.26 10.68
N ARG A 178 4.28 -13.45 10.96
CA ARG A 178 4.17 -12.29 11.84
C ARG A 178 3.16 -11.25 11.34
N LEU A 179 3.12 -10.96 10.04
CA LEU A 179 2.11 -10.03 9.49
C LEU A 179 0.69 -10.56 9.71
N THR A 180 0.49 -11.85 9.47
CA THR A 180 -0.80 -12.53 9.67
C THR A 180 -1.19 -12.51 11.14
N GLU A 181 -0.28 -12.83 12.04
CA GLU A 181 -0.50 -12.76 13.50
C GLU A 181 -0.85 -11.34 13.94
N MET A 182 -0.18 -10.32 13.39
CA MET A 182 -0.48 -8.92 13.68
C MET A 182 -1.90 -8.56 13.23
N ILE A 183 -2.29 -8.94 12.01
CA ILE A 183 -3.64 -8.65 11.49
C ILE A 183 -4.71 -9.40 12.30
N ASN A 184 -4.49 -10.69 12.55
CA ASN A 184 -5.46 -11.54 13.26
C ASN A 184 -5.59 -11.19 14.74
N GLY A 185 -4.50 -10.74 15.35
CA GLY A 185 -4.45 -10.30 16.73
C GLY A 185 -4.89 -8.85 16.95
N ASN A 186 -5.06 -8.05 15.89
CA ASN A 186 -5.43 -6.65 16.03
C ASN A 186 -6.94 -6.47 16.26
N ALA A 187 -7.31 -6.25 17.52
CA ALA A 187 -8.69 -6.04 17.94
C ALA A 187 -9.32 -4.72 17.45
N ALA A 188 -8.53 -3.77 16.94
CA ALA A 188 -9.02 -2.51 16.40
C ALA A 188 -9.43 -2.61 14.92
N LEU A 189 -8.84 -3.53 14.14
CA LEU A 189 -9.21 -3.73 12.73
C LEU A 189 -10.72 -4.00 12.55
N PRO A 190 -11.37 -4.92 13.29
CA PRO A 190 -12.81 -5.14 13.19
C PRO A 190 -13.68 -3.92 13.53
N LEU A 191 -13.12 -2.91 14.20
CA LEU A 191 -13.83 -1.69 14.62
C LEU A 191 -13.76 -0.57 13.57
N ILE A 192 -12.98 -0.75 12.50
CA ILE A 192 -12.90 0.23 11.40
C ILE A 192 -14.24 0.27 10.67
N GLU A 193 -14.83 1.46 10.59
CA GLU A 193 -16.12 1.67 9.90
C GLU A 193 -16.05 1.21 8.43
N GLY A 194 -17.00 0.35 8.03
CA GLY A 194 -17.13 -0.15 6.66
C GLY A 194 -16.12 -1.25 6.26
N ILE A 195 -15.23 -1.69 7.16
CA ILE A 195 -14.24 -2.73 6.86
C ILE A 195 -14.89 -4.05 6.43
N GLN A 196 -16.01 -4.43 7.04
CA GLN A 196 -16.72 -5.69 6.74
C GLN A 196 -17.23 -5.70 5.28
N ASP A 197 -17.58 -4.54 4.72
CA ASP A 197 -18.11 -4.41 3.35
C ASP A 197 -17.02 -4.51 2.27
N VAL A 198 -15.75 -4.37 2.67
CA VAL A 198 -14.60 -4.27 1.77
C VAL A 198 -13.51 -5.30 2.03
N ALA A 199 -13.51 -6.00 3.17
CA ALA A 199 -12.41 -6.89 3.55
C ALA A 199 -12.14 -8.03 2.55
N SER A 200 -13.17 -8.52 1.85
CA SER A 200 -13.03 -9.53 0.78
C SER A 200 -12.30 -8.99 -0.47
N ARG A 201 -12.15 -7.67 -0.55
CA ARG A 201 -11.62 -6.90 -1.69
C ARG A 201 -10.33 -6.15 -1.35
N ILE A 202 -9.80 -6.33 -0.13
CA ILE A 202 -8.50 -5.82 0.29
C ILE A 202 -7.52 -6.99 0.28
N TYR A 203 -6.49 -6.92 -0.55
CA TYR A 203 -5.44 -7.93 -0.61
C TYR A 203 -4.27 -7.53 0.29
N ILE A 204 -3.87 -8.45 1.15
CA ILE A 204 -2.65 -8.40 1.94
C ILE A 204 -1.61 -9.23 1.20
N ILE A 205 -0.63 -8.53 0.64
CA ILE A 205 0.46 -9.11 -0.13
C ILE A 205 1.73 -8.98 0.69
N GLY A 206 2.57 -10.00 0.65
CA GLY A 206 3.92 -9.79 1.11
C GLY A 206 4.95 -10.72 0.54
N GLN A 207 6.19 -10.29 0.80
CA GLN A 207 7.38 -10.90 0.26
C GLN A 207 8.50 -10.78 1.29
N GLN A 208 8.82 -11.90 1.93
CA GLN A 208 9.79 -11.95 3.02
C GLN A 208 11.25 -11.88 2.53
N HIS A 209 11.53 -12.52 1.39
CA HIS A 209 12.86 -12.65 0.79
C HIS A 209 12.81 -12.48 -0.74
N PHE A 210 13.97 -12.22 -1.35
CA PHE A 210 14.09 -11.97 -2.78
C PHE A 210 13.56 -13.10 -3.67
N ASP A 211 13.99 -14.30 -3.33
CA ASP A 211 13.65 -15.59 -3.92
C ASP A 211 12.39 -16.21 -3.29
N GLY A 212 11.84 -15.55 -2.28
CA GLY A 212 10.65 -16.00 -1.59
C GLY A 212 9.42 -15.87 -2.49
N SER A 213 8.53 -16.85 -2.37
CA SER A 213 7.19 -16.76 -2.94
C SER A 213 6.48 -15.50 -2.43
N VAL A 214 5.90 -14.73 -3.34
CA VAL A 214 4.94 -13.68 -2.98
C VAL A 214 3.65 -14.38 -2.55
N PHE A 215 3.16 -14.07 -1.36
CA PHE A 215 1.84 -14.54 -0.91
C PHE A 215 0.81 -13.42 -1.11
N SER A 216 -0.44 -13.79 -1.28
CA SER A 216 -1.57 -12.87 -1.39
C SER A 216 -2.81 -13.50 -0.80
N HIS A 217 -3.41 -12.84 0.18
CA HIS A 217 -4.67 -13.23 0.81
C HIS A 217 -5.58 -12.02 0.94
N THR A 218 -6.89 -12.23 0.96
CA THR A 218 -7.79 -11.13 1.30
C THR A 218 -7.75 -10.86 2.81
N LEU A 219 -8.04 -9.64 3.22
CA LEU A 219 -8.13 -9.28 4.63
C LEU A 219 -9.20 -10.12 5.34
N GLN A 220 -10.31 -10.41 4.65
CA GLN A 220 -11.36 -11.32 5.13
C GLN A 220 -10.80 -12.71 5.47
N GLN A 221 -9.97 -13.28 4.58
CA GLN A 221 -9.37 -14.61 4.78
C GLN A 221 -8.45 -14.63 6.00
N LEU A 222 -7.64 -13.58 6.20
CA LEU A 222 -6.75 -13.52 7.36
C LEU A 222 -7.56 -13.43 8.66
N LEU A 223 -8.54 -12.51 8.71
CA LEU A 223 -9.40 -12.29 9.88
C LEU A 223 -10.38 -13.45 10.18
N GLY A 224 -10.45 -14.47 9.31
CA GLY A 224 -11.33 -15.62 9.49
C GLY A 224 -12.82 -15.28 9.41
N TRP A 225 -13.17 -14.21 8.70
CA TRP A 225 -14.57 -13.82 8.49
C TRP A 225 -15.20 -14.66 7.38
N VAL A 226 -16.43 -15.11 7.60
CA VAL A 226 -17.23 -15.90 6.65
C VAL A 226 -18.07 -14.96 5.79
#